data_AF-A0A0H1BAA4-F1
#
_entry.id   AF-A0A0H1BAA4-F1
#
_cell.length_a   1.000
_cell.length_b   1.000
_cell.length_c   1.000
_cell.angle_alpha   90.00
_cell.angle_beta   90.00
_cell.angle_gamma   90.00
#
_symmetry.space_group_name_H-M   'P 1'
#
loop_
_entity.id
_entity.type
_entity.pdbx_description
1 polymer ?
#
loop_
_entity_poly.entity_id
_entity_poly.type
_entity_poly.pdbx_seq_one_letter_code
_entity_poly.pdbx_strand_id
1 'polypeptide(L)'
;MAITILPPSMPEEAYSSSEDESRDSEGDVDMSGGHARPAKRLRLSKGGIVTPGEVVTDDPQWMRGHGTFTRPAHNPLHTTTSTSTSNTIIATVAGTVQKTNKLLSVQPLRARYTPEIGDLVIGRIVEVQSRRWKVD
;
A
#
# COMPACT_ATOMS: atom_id res chain seq x y z
N MET A 1 -29.81 4.24 40.72
CA MET A 1 -28.44 4.79 40.72
C MET A 1 -27.92 4.66 39.29
N ALA A 2 -27.56 5.76 38.64
CA ALA A 2 -27.10 5.75 37.25
C ALA A 2 -25.57 5.83 37.21
N ILE A 3 -24.94 4.96 36.42
CA ILE A 3 -23.49 4.94 36.24
C ILE A 3 -23.15 5.95 35.14
N THR A 4 -22.33 6.96 35.47
CA THR A 4 -21.87 7.97 34.52
C THR A 4 -20.42 7.64 34.15
N ILE A 5 -20.16 7.36 32.88
CA ILE A 5 -18.81 7.01 32.39
C ILE A 5 -18.14 8.29 31.90
N LEU A 6 -17.04 8.69 32.55
CA LEU A 6 -16.24 9.86 32.17
C LEU A 6 -15.27 9.51 31.02
N PRO A 7 -15.05 10.43 30.07
CA PRO A 7 -14.04 10.25 29.02
C PRO A 7 -12.62 10.26 29.60
N PRO A 8 -11.66 9.56 28.96
CA PRO A 8 -10.29 9.47 29.44
C PRO A 8 -9.58 10.83 29.36
N SER A 9 -9.11 11.33 30.51
CA SER A 9 -8.24 12.51 30.60
C SER A 9 -6.79 12.10 30.26
N MET A 10 -6.20 12.69 29.22
CA MET A 10 -4.76 12.52 28.98
C MET A 10 -3.98 13.29 30.05
N PRO A 11 -2.95 12.69 30.68
CA PRO A 11 -2.02 13.46 31.50
C PRO A 11 -1.22 14.40 30.61
N GLU A 12 -1.15 15.68 30.99
CA GLU A 12 -0.22 16.62 30.38
C GLU A 12 1.20 16.22 30.80
N GLU A 13 1.93 15.56 29.91
CA GLU A 13 3.37 15.46 30.08
C GLU A 13 3.98 16.83 29.78
N ALA A 14 4.54 17.44 30.82
CA ALA A 14 5.36 18.63 30.71
C ALA A 14 6.57 18.30 29.82
N TYR A 15 6.54 18.76 28.57
CA TYR A 15 7.71 18.73 27.70
C TYR A 15 8.79 19.61 28.31
N SER A 16 9.76 18.99 28.98
CA SER A 16 11.03 19.64 29.33
C SER A 16 11.77 19.98 28.03
N SER A 17 11.59 21.20 27.54
CA SER A 17 12.42 21.78 26.49
C SER A 17 13.81 22.02 27.07
N SER A 18 14.74 21.09 26.85
CA SER A 18 16.15 21.38 27.04
C SER A 18 16.62 22.27 25.88
N GLU A 19 16.73 23.56 26.17
CA GLU A 19 17.43 24.55 25.35
C GLU A 19 18.92 24.16 25.29
N ASP A 20 19.42 23.83 24.10
CA ASP A 20 20.86 23.84 23.81
C ASP A 20 21.09 24.86 22.69
N GLU A 21 21.31 26.10 23.13
CA GLU A 21 21.78 27.23 22.35
C GLU A 21 23.31 27.10 22.17
N SER A 22 23.78 26.77 20.96
CA SER A 22 25.18 27.04 20.62
C SER A 22 25.41 27.46 19.17
N ARG A 23 25.48 28.80 19.04
CA ARG A 23 26.42 29.62 18.24
C ARG A 23 26.36 29.51 16.71
N ASP A 24 25.85 30.59 16.14
CA ASP A 24 26.03 31.00 14.75
C ASP A 24 27.51 31.04 14.34
N SER A 25 27.81 30.41 13.20
CA SER A 25 28.99 30.74 12.41
C SER A 25 28.51 31.00 10.99
N GLU A 26 28.43 32.28 10.64
CA GLU A 26 28.12 32.74 9.28
C GLU A 26 29.12 32.15 8.29
N GLY A 27 28.60 31.42 7.31
CA GLY A 27 29.35 30.86 6.20
C GLY A 27 28.41 30.77 5.01
N ASP A 28 28.29 31.86 4.27
CA ASP A 28 27.55 31.91 3.01
C ASP A 28 28.27 31.00 2.00
N VAL A 29 27.61 29.94 1.54
CA VAL A 29 28.18 28.97 0.59
C VAL A 29 27.40 29.01 -0.71
N ASP A 30 28.12 29.34 -1.79
CA ASP A 30 27.64 29.56 -3.16
C ASP A 30 26.58 28.57 -3.66
N MET A 31 25.45 29.12 -4.11
CA MET A 31 24.40 28.41 -4.84
C MET A 31 24.82 28.14 -6.30
N SER A 32 25.75 27.21 -6.52
CA SER A 32 26.04 26.71 -7.88
C SER A 32 25.43 25.32 -8.09
N GLY A 33 24.33 25.29 -8.85
CA GLY A 33 24.04 24.23 -9.83
C GLY A 33 23.98 22.79 -9.32
N GLY A 34 22.83 22.40 -8.77
CA GLY A 34 22.47 21.00 -8.63
C GLY A 34 21.35 20.82 -7.63
N HIS A 35 20.12 20.63 -8.10
CA HIS A 35 18.95 20.34 -7.26
C HIS A 35 19.10 18.98 -6.55
N ALA A 36 19.97 18.89 -5.55
CA ALA A 36 20.00 17.82 -4.57
C ALA A 36 18.81 18.03 -3.63
N ARG A 37 17.65 17.51 -4.05
CA ARG A 37 16.45 17.45 -3.20
C ARG A 37 16.84 16.84 -1.83
N PRO A 38 16.35 17.40 -0.70
CA PRO A 38 16.72 16.95 0.63
C PRO A 38 16.43 15.45 0.81
N ALA A 39 17.43 14.71 1.31
CA ALA A 39 17.47 13.25 1.41
C ALA A 39 16.46 12.62 2.39
N LYS A 40 15.48 13.40 2.89
CA LYS A 40 14.43 12.94 3.83
C LYS A 40 13.10 12.57 3.17
N ARG A 41 13.00 12.52 1.83
CA ARG A 41 11.87 11.82 1.21
C ARG A 41 12.16 10.33 1.25
N LEU A 42 11.27 9.58 1.91
CA LEU A 42 11.23 8.11 1.86
C LEU A 42 11.48 7.70 0.40
N ARG A 43 12.65 7.11 0.15
CA ARG A 43 12.95 6.50 -1.15
C ARG A 43 11.94 5.38 -1.26
N LEU A 44 10.88 5.61 -2.04
CA LEU A 44 9.94 4.57 -2.43
C LEU A 44 10.80 3.40 -2.88
N SER A 45 10.74 2.31 -2.11
CA SER A 45 11.58 1.15 -2.34
C SER A 45 11.40 0.70 -3.79
N LYS A 46 12.43 0.03 -4.31
CA LYS A 46 12.66 -0.29 -5.73
C LYS A 46 11.59 -1.19 -6.40
N GLY A 47 10.39 -1.28 -5.84
CA GLY A 47 9.17 -1.74 -6.49
C GLY A 47 8.25 -0.53 -6.68
N GLY A 48 8.25 0.05 -7.87
CA GLY A 48 7.39 1.19 -8.21
C GLY A 48 5.93 0.93 -7.83
N ILE A 49 5.23 1.99 -7.45
CA ILE A 49 3.78 1.93 -7.26
C ILE A 49 3.16 1.78 -8.64
N VAL A 50 2.36 0.75 -8.83
CA VAL A 50 1.53 0.56 -10.01
C VAL A 50 0.17 1.20 -9.79
N THR A 51 -0.40 1.69 -10.87
CA THR A 51 -1.75 2.25 -10.91
C THR A 51 -2.74 1.24 -11.51
N PRO A 52 -4.05 1.33 -11.17
CA PRO A 52 -5.06 0.49 -11.81
C PRO A 52 -5.03 0.69 -13.34
N GLY A 53 -5.01 -0.41 -14.09
CA GLY A 53 -4.93 -0.43 -15.55
C GLY A 53 -3.51 -0.48 -16.12
N GLU A 54 -2.50 -0.33 -15.28
CA GLU A 54 -1.09 -0.42 -15.70
C GLU A 54 -0.68 -1.88 -15.99
N VAL A 55 0.05 -2.09 -17.08
CA VAL A 55 0.60 -3.40 -17.45
C VAL A 55 1.80 -3.69 -16.57
N VAL A 56 1.73 -4.74 -15.76
CA VAL A 56 2.80 -5.13 -14.84
C VAL A 56 3.83 -6.00 -15.55
N THR A 57 3.38 -6.95 -16.37
CA THR A 57 4.25 -7.93 -17.07
C THR A 57 3.49 -8.63 -18.19
N ASP A 58 4.18 -8.90 -19.31
CA ASP A 58 3.65 -9.63 -20.48
C ASP A 58 4.09 -11.10 -20.53
N ASP A 59 5.01 -11.51 -19.64
CA ASP A 59 5.54 -12.86 -19.57
C ASP A 59 4.47 -13.86 -19.09
N PRO A 60 4.08 -14.85 -19.91
CA PRO A 60 3.06 -15.83 -19.56
C PRO A 60 3.52 -16.83 -18.48
N GLN A 61 4.78 -16.79 -18.08
CA GLN A 61 5.35 -17.66 -17.04
C GLN A 61 4.84 -17.30 -15.64
N TRP A 62 4.36 -16.07 -15.43
CA TRP A 62 3.85 -15.63 -14.13
C TRP A 62 2.42 -16.09 -13.90
N MET A 63 2.18 -16.57 -12.69
CA MET A 63 0.86 -16.85 -12.16
C MET A 63 0.27 -15.56 -11.59
N ARG A 64 -1.03 -15.37 -11.83
CA ARG A 64 -1.79 -14.23 -11.30
C ARG A 64 -2.20 -14.45 -9.85
N GLY A 65 -1.91 -13.48 -9.00
CA GLY A 65 -2.39 -13.38 -7.63
C GLY A 65 -3.39 -12.24 -7.45
N HIS A 66 -3.68 -11.91 -6.19
CA HIS A 66 -4.58 -10.80 -5.84
C HIS A 66 -4.13 -9.46 -6.45
N GLY A 67 -5.09 -8.61 -6.81
CA GLY A 67 -4.82 -7.28 -7.35
C GLY A 67 -4.31 -7.26 -8.79
N THR A 68 -4.32 -8.39 -9.49
CA THR A 68 -3.93 -8.51 -10.90
C THR A 68 -5.04 -9.12 -11.76
N PHE A 69 -5.11 -8.73 -13.02
CA PHE A 69 -6.06 -9.24 -14.02
C PHE A 69 -5.34 -9.58 -15.32
N THR A 70 -5.75 -10.66 -16.00
CA THR A 70 -5.20 -11.05 -17.30
C THR A 70 -6.15 -10.61 -18.40
N ARG A 71 -5.69 -9.82 -19.36
CA ARG A 71 -6.50 -9.45 -20.53
C ARG A 71 -6.42 -10.55 -21.59
N PRO A 72 -7.53 -11.24 -21.94
CA PRO A 72 -7.52 -12.17 -23.05
C PRO A 72 -7.37 -11.43 -24.38
N ALA A 73 -6.65 -12.04 -25.33
CA ALA A 73 -6.31 -11.53 -26.67
C ALA A 73 -7.50 -11.19 -27.60
N HIS A 74 -8.74 -11.23 -27.13
CA HIS A 74 -9.91 -10.92 -27.93
C HIS A 74 -10.20 -9.39 -27.86
N ASN A 75 -9.43 -8.61 -28.59
CA ASN A 75 -9.95 -7.33 -29.07
C ASN A 75 -9.48 -7.17 -30.51
N PRO A 76 -10.34 -7.40 -31.51
CA PRO A 76 -9.94 -7.44 -32.92
C PRO A 76 -9.63 -6.06 -33.51
N LEU A 77 -9.42 -5.02 -32.69
CA LEU A 77 -9.23 -3.66 -33.16
C LEU A 77 -7.94 -3.02 -32.61
N HIS A 78 -6.78 -3.63 -32.93
CA HIS A 78 -5.55 -2.87 -33.18
C HIS A 78 -4.57 -3.76 -33.96
N THR A 79 -4.60 -3.59 -35.28
CA THR A 79 -3.65 -4.19 -36.22
C THR A 79 -2.28 -3.51 -36.14
N THR A 80 -1.25 -4.28 -36.51
CA THR A 80 0.15 -3.88 -36.81
C THR A 80 1.08 -3.67 -35.62
N THR A 81 1.66 -4.75 -35.09
CA THR A 81 3.05 -5.21 -35.37
C THR A 81 3.36 -6.44 -34.50
N SER A 82 3.30 -7.63 -35.11
CA SER A 82 3.93 -8.92 -34.74
C SER A 82 4.34 -9.24 -33.28
N THR A 83 3.65 -10.21 -32.66
CA THR A 83 4.18 -11.54 -32.20
C THR A 83 3.50 -12.06 -30.91
N SER A 84 2.66 -13.09 -31.08
CA SER A 84 2.25 -14.18 -30.17
C SER A 84 1.86 -13.94 -28.69
N THR A 85 0.62 -14.34 -28.37
CA THR A 85 0.16 -14.83 -27.04
C THR A 85 0.04 -13.78 -25.92
N SER A 86 -0.90 -12.85 -26.05
CA SER A 86 -1.13 -11.80 -25.05
C SER A 86 -1.83 -12.33 -23.78
N ASN A 87 -1.06 -12.86 -22.84
CA ASN A 87 -1.47 -13.03 -21.45
C ASN A 87 -0.87 -11.92 -20.59
N THR A 88 -1.17 -10.67 -20.97
CA THR A 88 -0.64 -9.48 -20.29
C THR A 88 -1.30 -9.35 -18.93
N ILE A 89 -0.49 -9.27 -17.87
CA ILE A 89 -0.95 -9.08 -16.50
C ILE A 89 -1.05 -7.58 -16.22
N ILE A 90 -2.24 -7.14 -15.86
CA ILE A 90 -2.60 -5.74 -15.60
C ILE A 90 -2.91 -5.59 -14.11
N ALA A 91 -2.52 -4.48 -13.49
CA ALA A 91 -2.86 -4.15 -12.12
C ALA A 91 -4.32 -3.71 -12.01
N THR A 92 -5.06 -4.22 -11.03
CA THR A 92 -6.45 -3.79 -10.75
C THR A 92 -6.50 -2.73 -9.66
N VAL A 93 -5.47 -2.64 -8.83
CA VAL A 93 -5.43 -1.76 -7.65
C VAL A 93 -4.13 -0.96 -7.61
N ALA A 94 -4.18 0.24 -7.05
CA ALA A 94 -3.00 1.06 -6.79
C ALA A 94 -2.19 0.45 -5.64
N GLY A 95 -0.92 0.11 -5.89
CA GLY A 95 -0.16 -0.67 -4.92
C GLY A 95 1.26 -0.97 -5.35
N THR A 96 1.96 -1.72 -4.51
CA THR A 96 3.30 -2.24 -4.83
C THR A 96 3.18 -3.66 -5.35
N VAL A 97 3.97 -3.99 -6.36
CA VAL A 97 4.01 -5.34 -6.94
C VAL A 97 4.77 -6.28 -6.01
N GLN A 98 4.10 -7.31 -5.52
CA GLN A 98 4.66 -8.41 -4.73
C GLN A 98 4.94 -9.61 -5.63
N LYS A 99 6.17 -10.12 -5.57
CA LYS A 99 6.64 -11.26 -6.36
C LYS A 99 7.01 -12.39 -5.41
N THR A 100 6.21 -13.45 -5.38
CA THR A 100 6.46 -14.62 -4.54
C THR A 100 6.61 -15.85 -5.42
N ASN A 101 7.83 -16.35 -5.60
CA ASN A 101 8.16 -17.41 -6.55
C ASN A 101 7.71 -17.05 -7.98
N LYS A 102 6.75 -17.79 -8.53
CA LYS A 102 6.12 -17.52 -9.83
C LYS A 102 4.77 -16.80 -9.72
N LEU A 103 4.38 -16.37 -8.52
CA LEU A 103 3.13 -15.64 -8.27
C LEU A 103 3.39 -14.14 -8.26
N LEU A 104 2.62 -13.41 -9.06
CA LEU A 104 2.63 -11.96 -9.13
C LEU A 104 1.32 -11.42 -8.53
N SER A 105 1.42 -10.65 -7.45
CA SER A 105 0.27 -9.97 -6.83
C SER A 105 0.55 -8.49 -6.67
N VAL A 106 -0.49 -7.69 -6.53
CA VAL A 106 -0.37 -6.27 -6.20
C VAL A 106 -0.93 -6.07 -4.80
N GLN A 107 -0.06 -5.63 -3.89
CA GLN A 107 -0.45 -5.27 -2.54
C GLN A 107 -0.98 -3.83 -2.56
N PRO A 108 -2.28 -3.62 -2.28
CA PRO A 108 -2.87 -2.29 -2.30
C PRO A 108 -2.31 -1.42 -1.18
N LEU A 109 -2.24 -0.10 -1.41
CA LEU A 109 -1.81 0.86 -0.38
C LEU A 109 -2.80 0.94 0.79
N ARG A 110 -4.08 0.62 0.55
CA ARG A 110 -5.14 0.60 1.56
C ARG A 110 -6.10 -0.55 1.25
N ALA A 111 -6.32 -1.44 2.21
CA ALA A 111 -7.24 -2.56 2.10
C ALA A 111 -8.03 -2.78 3.40
N ARG A 112 -9.14 -3.51 3.28
CA ARG A 112 -9.83 -4.09 4.43
C ARG A 112 -9.08 -5.33 4.89
N TYR A 113 -9.29 -5.71 6.15
CA TYR A 113 -8.73 -6.94 6.69
C TYR A 113 -9.22 -8.17 5.91
N THR A 114 -8.28 -9.00 5.48
CA THR A 114 -8.52 -10.29 4.82
C THR A 114 -8.17 -11.38 5.83
N PRO A 115 -9.13 -12.11 6.39
CA PRO A 115 -8.86 -13.06 7.46
C PRO A 115 -8.02 -14.23 6.96
N GLU A 116 -6.93 -14.54 7.66
CA GLU A 116 -6.10 -15.72 7.46
C GLU A 116 -6.28 -16.73 8.59
N ILE A 117 -5.82 -17.96 8.35
CA ILE A 117 -5.95 -19.05 9.33
C ILE A 117 -4.96 -18.80 10.47
N GLY A 118 -5.48 -18.71 11.70
CA GLY A 118 -4.67 -18.49 12.90
C GLY A 118 -4.69 -17.04 13.40
N ASP A 119 -5.38 -16.14 12.71
CA ASP A 119 -5.50 -14.75 13.15
C ASP A 119 -6.36 -14.62 14.41
N LEU A 120 -5.85 -13.86 15.38
CA LEU A 120 -6.58 -13.47 16.58
C LEU A 120 -7.30 -12.15 16.32
N VAL A 121 -8.63 -12.19 16.28
CA VAL A 121 -9.46 -11.01 15.97
C VAL A 121 -10.51 -10.75 17.04
N ILE A 122 -10.88 -9.48 17.19
CA ILE A 122 -12.02 -9.05 17.99
C ILE A 122 -13.08 -8.58 17.00
N GLY A 123 -14.29 -9.13 17.10
CA GLY A 123 -15.40 -8.79 16.22
C GLY A 123 -16.66 -8.41 16.98
N ARG A 124 -17.50 -7.59 16.37
CA ARG A 124 -18.78 -7.16 16.92
C ARG A 124 -19.90 -8.05 16.39
N ILE A 125 -20.75 -8.56 17.27
CA ILE A 125 -21.93 -9.34 16.86
C ILE A 125 -22.95 -8.39 16.20
N VAL A 126 -23.29 -8.66 14.94
CA VAL A 126 -24.29 -7.90 14.17
C VAL A 126 -25.65 -8.60 14.20
N GLU A 127 -25.67 -9.92 14.06
CA GLU A 127 -26.91 -10.69 13.96
C GLU A 127 -26.77 -12.07 14.60
N VAL A 128 -27.83 -12.52 15.27
CA VAL A 128 -27.93 -13.85 15.85
C VAL A 128 -28.93 -14.70 15.04
N GLN A 129 -28.44 -15.76 14.41
CA GLN A 129 -29.26 -16.76 13.72
C GLN A 129 -29.33 -18.05 14.54
N SER A 130 -30.22 -18.98 14.16
CA SER A 130 -30.51 -20.20 14.95
C SER A 130 -29.28 -21.07 15.27
N ARG A 131 -28.23 -21.08 14.43
CA ARG A 131 -27.02 -21.90 14.64
C ARG A 131 -25.70 -21.17 14.33
N ARG A 132 -25.74 -19.86 14.14
CA ARG A 132 -24.56 -19.05 13.79
C ARG A 132 -24.79 -17.58 14.13
N TRP A 133 -23.70 -16.87 14.39
CA TRP A 133 -23.72 -15.42 14.55
C TRP A 133 -22.97 -14.77 13.40
N LYS A 134 -23.50 -13.64 12.92
CA LYS A 134 -22.80 -12.77 11.97
C LYS A 134 -21.98 -11.77 12.77
N VAL A 135 -20.67 -11.79 12.54
CA VAL A 135 -19.71 -10.93 13.24
C VAL A 135 -19.11 -9.98 12.20
N ASP A 136 -18.98 -8.71 12.57
CA ASP A 136 -18.33 -7.63 11.82
C ASP A 136 -16.96 -7.30 12.42
#